data_AF-A0A2U3A8K1-F1
#
_entry.id   AF-A0A2U3A8K1-F1
#
_cell.length_a   1.000
_cell.length_b   1.000
_cell.length_c   1.000
_cell.angle_alpha   90.00
_cell.angle_beta   90.00
_cell.angle_gamma   90.00
#
_symmetry.space_group_name_H-M   'P 1'
#
loop_
_entity.id
_entity.type
_entity.pdbx_description
1 polymer ?
#
loop_
_entity_poly.entity_id
_entity_poly.type
_entity_poly.pdbx_seq_one_letter_code
_entity_poly.pdbx_strand_id
1 'polypeptide(L)' 'MNGRTVLERFPAGGPRGSWPAEEFAHARRMEGTPAEVVMDLATDAFLVVVPADPAISSPSVP' A
#
# COMPACT_ATOMS: atom_id res chain seq x y z
N MET A 1 3.27 11.71 -14.68
CA MET A 1 4.14 10.69 -14.06
C MET A 1 3.61 10.48 -12.65
N ASN A 2 2.54 9.70 -12.49
CA ASN A 2 1.92 9.48 -11.18
C ASN A 2 2.75 8.45 -10.43
N GLY A 3 3.89 8.90 -9.90
CA GLY A 3 4.81 8.06 -9.15
C GLY A 3 4.11 7.51 -7.91
N ARG A 4 4.28 6.22 -7.62
CA ARG A 4 3.94 5.65 -6.33
C ARG A 4 5.22 5.59 -5.52
N THR A 5 5.20 6.18 -4.33
CA THR A 5 6.35 6.13 -3.43
C THR A 5 6.21 4.89 -2.56
N VAL A 6 7.20 3.99 -2.60
CA VAL A 6 7.23 2.81 -1.72
C VAL A 6 7.66 3.26 -0.33
N LEU A 7 6.83 2.98 0.67
CA LEU A 7 7.13 3.21 2.08
C LEU A 7 7.88 2.05 2.71
N GLU A 8 7.42 0.82 2.45
CA GLU A 8 7.93 -0.40 3.09
C GLU A 8 7.67 -1.62 2.19
N ARG A 9 8.48 -2.69 2.36
CA ARG A 9 8.35 -3.93 1.59
C ARG A 9 8.25 -5.15 2.52
N PHE A 10 7.33 -6.04 2.21
CA PHE A 10 7.06 -7.25 2.98
C PHE A 10 7.16 -8.48 2.09
N PRO A 11 7.84 -9.57 2.52
CA PRO A 11 7.93 -10.79 1.73
C PRO A 11 6.55 -11.48 1.64
N ALA A 12 6.16 -11.95 0.45
CA ALA A 12 4.86 -12.61 0.27
C ALA A 12 4.83 -14.04 0.84
N GLY A 13 5.99 -14.70 0.92
CA GLY A 13 6.12 -16.07 1.41
C GLY A 13 6.07 -16.27 2.94
N GLY A 14 5.75 -15.25 3.72
CA GLY A 14 5.63 -15.37 5.18
C GLY A 14 4.40 -16.19 5.61
N PRO A 15 4.39 -16.79 6.83
CA PRO A 15 3.27 -17.61 7.31
C PRO A 15 1.94 -16.86 7.45
N ARG A 16 1.96 -15.52 7.37
CA ARG A 16 0.79 -14.64 7.48
C ARG A 16 0.40 -13.98 6.15
N GLY A 17 1.04 -14.33 5.03
CA GLY A 17 0.75 -13.75 3.72
C GLY A 17 0.87 -12.22 3.70
N SER A 18 -0.14 -11.53 3.17
CA SER A 18 -0.20 -10.06 3.04
C SER A 18 -0.46 -9.32 4.35
N TRP A 19 -0.86 -10.01 5.42
CA TRP A 19 -1.33 -9.39 6.66
C TRP A 19 -0.36 -8.35 7.26
N PRO A 20 0.97 -8.56 7.32
CA PRO A 20 1.89 -7.54 7.82
C PRO A 20 1.89 -6.25 7.00
N ALA A 21 1.72 -6.36 5.67
CA ALA A 21 1.63 -5.20 4.78
C ALA A 21 0.30 -4.47 4.97
N GLU A 22 -0.79 -5.21 5.17
CA GLU A 22 -2.12 -4.66 5.43
C GLU A 22 -2.18 -3.92 6.77
N GLU A 23 -1.63 -4.49 7.85
CA GLU A 23 -1.54 -3.80 9.14
C GLU A 23 -0.74 -2.52 9.06
N PHE A 24 0.42 -2.55 8.39
CA PHE A 24 1.25 -1.37 8.22
C PHE A 24 0.52 -0.29 7.41
N ALA A 25 -0.10 -0.67 6.28
CA ALA A 25 -0.89 0.27 5.49
C ALA A 25 -2.08 0.83 6.29
N HIS A 26 -2.73 0.02 7.12
CA HIS A 26 -3.80 0.45 8.00
C HIS A 26 -3.33 1.47 9.05
N ALA A 27 -2.20 1.20 9.71
CA ALA A 27 -1.59 2.13 10.66
C ALA A 27 -1.28 3.47 9.99
N ARG A 28 -0.68 3.44 8.79
CA ARG A 28 -0.41 4.66 8.01
C ARG A 28 -1.67 5.43 7.65
N ARG A 29 -2.78 4.74 7.32
CA ARG A 29 -4.07 5.40 7.08
C ARG A 29 -4.63 6.05 8.34
N MET A 30 -4.48 5.42 9.49
CA MET A 30 -4.89 6.02 10.78
C MET A 30 -4.06 7.25 11.14
N GLU A 31 -2.81 7.32 10.69
CA GLU A 31 -1.95 8.50 10.77
C GLU A 31 -2.25 9.57 9.70
N GLY A 32 -3.22 9.33 8.81
CA GLY A 32 -3.61 10.25 7.74
C GLY A 32 -2.80 10.10 6.44
N THR A 33 -1.93 9.09 6.34
CA THR A 33 -1.21 8.77 5.11
C THR A 33 -2.02 7.78 4.27
N PRO A 34 -2.35 8.08 3.00
CA PRO A 34 -3.14 7.21 2.15
C PRO A 34 -2.29 6.06 1.59
N ALA A 35 -1.86 5.16 2.47
CA ALA A 35 -1.05 4.01 2.10
C ALA A 35 -1.90 2.90 1.43
N GLU A 36 -1.34 2.23 0.44
CA GLU A 36 -1.96 1.12 -0.29
C GLU A 36 -1.00 -0.07 -0.35
N VAL A 37 -1.55 -1.28 -0.30
CA VAL A 37 -0.77 -2.52 -0.47
C VAL A 37 -0.85 -2.95 -1.93
N VAL A 38 0.31 -3.16 -2.56
CA VAL A 38 0.43 -3.64 -3.94
C VAL A 38 1.30 -4.90 -3.94
N MET A 39 0.86 -5.96 -4.62
CA MET A 39 1.69 -7.13 -4.83
C MET A 39 2.67 -6.88 -6.00
N ASP A 40 3.96 -6.96 -5.72
CA ASP A 40 5.02 -7.01 -6.72
C ASP A 40 5.30 -8.48 -7.07
N LEU A 41 4.80 -8.89 -8.23
CA LEU A 41 4.97 -10.24 -8.75
C LEU A 41 6.40 -10.53 -9.20
N ALA A 42 7.21 -9.51 -9.51
CA ALA A 42 8.58 -9.72 -9.96
C ALA A 42 9.51 -10.13 -8.80
N THR A 43 9.24 -9.62 -7.61
CA THR A 43 10.03 -9.91 -6.41
C THR A 43 9.30 -10.76 -5.37
N ASP A 44 8.08 -11.21 -5.67
CA ASP A 44 7.20 -11.93 -4.75
C ASP A 44 7.08 -11.23 -3.39
N ALA A 45 6.74 -9.93 -3.42
CA ALA A 45 6.68 -9.09 -2.24
C ALA A 45 5.43 -8.20 -2.25
N PHE A 46 4.90 -7.91 -1.08
CA PHE A 46 3.89 -6.87 -0.89
C PHE A 46 4.60 -5.55 -0.61
N LEU A 47 4.31 -4.54 -1.43
CA LEU A 47 4.83 -3.18 -1.28
C LEU A 47 3.73 -2.32 -0.68
N VAL A 48 4.05 -1.58 0.38
CA VAL A 48 3.17 -0.52 0.85
C VAL A 48 3.60 0.77 0.17
N VAL A 49 2.69 1.40 -0.56
CA VAL A 49 2.95 2.59 -1.37
C VAL A 49 2.03 3.74 -1.01
N VAL A 50 2.46 4.97 -1.30
CA VAL A 50 1.61 6.17 -1.25
C VAL A 50 1.47 6.70 -2.67
N PRO A 51 0.24 7.02 -3.13
CA PRO A 51 0.05 7.69 -4.40
C PRO A 51 0.63 9.11 -4.34
N ALA A 52 1.33 9.54 -5.39
CA ALA A 52 1.84 10.92 -5.48
C ALA A 52 0.74 11.99 -5.45
N ASP A 53 -0.52 11.60 -5.72
CA ASP A 53 -1.66 12.50 -5.61
C ASP A 53 -2.77 11.82 -4.78
N PRO A 54 -2.97 12.24 -3.52
CA PRO A 54 -4.02 11.70 -2.67
C PRO A 54 -5.43 12.21 -3.05
N ALA A 55 -5.53 13.22 -3.94
CA ALA A 55 -6.81 13.84 -4.31
C ALA A 55 -7.63 13.02 -5.33
N ILE A 56 -7.04 11.97 -5.93
CA ILE A 56 -7.71 11.10 -6.91
C ILE A 56 -8.31 9.81 -6.31
N SER A 57 -8.16 9.55 -5.01
CA SER A 57 -8.79 8.38 -4.36
C SER A 57 -10.26 8.58 -3.96
N SER A 58 -10.97 9.53 -4.57
CA SER A 58 -12.44 9.52 -4.58
C SER A 58 -13.00 10.11 -5.87
N PRO A 59 -13.95 9.41 -6.50
CA PRO A 59 -15.20 10.10 -6.77
C PRO A 59 -16.41 9.26 -6.37
N SER A 60 -17.26 9.87 -5.54
CA SER A 60 -18.72 9.92 -5.73
C SER A 60 -19.47 8.59 -5.88
N VAL A 61 -20.17 8.16 -4.82
CA VAL A 61 -21.43 7.43 -5.01
C VAL A 61 -22.56 8.48 -4.89
N PRO A 62 -23.42 8.66 -5.92
CA PRO A 62 -24.58 9.56 -5.86
C PRO A 62 -25.63 9.11 -4.84
#